data_AF-A0A2V7I4A8-F1
#
_entry.id   AF-A0A2V7I4A8-F1
#
_cell.length_a   1.000
_cell.length_b   1.000
_cell.length_c   1.000
_cell.angle_alpha   90.00
_cell.angle_beta   90.00
_cell.angle_gamma   90.00
#
_symmetry.space_group_name_H-M   'P 1'
#
loop_
_entity.id
_entity.type
_entity.pdbx_description
1 polymer ?
#
loop_
_entity_poly.entity_id
_entity_poly.type
_entity_poly.pdbx_seq_one_letter_code
_entity_poly.pdbx_strand_id
1 'polypeptide(L)'
;HDRRRVQRALESRGISVLEDQAVPVSRGSCRFWLAGIGDFWEGRHDVGATLASVPLGQPVLAFTHNPDVFPEIPERVSLTIAGHTHGGQVYIPLIGRPVVPSRYGQRYAIGHIVENGRHLFVTPGLGTSIIPVRFLVPPEVSVLELQAAPAR
;
A
#
# COMPACT_ATOMS: atom_id res chain seq x y z
N HIS A 1 -1.89 8.00 -17.26
CA HIS A 1 -0.47 8.11 -17.66
C HIS A 1 -0.04 6.86 -18.44
N ASP A 2 1.00 6.92 -19.28
CA ASP A 2 1.53 5.72 -19.94
C ASP A 2 2.36 4.89 -18.93
N ARG A 3 1.73 3.88 -18.34
CA ARG A 3 2.34 2.97 -17.34
C ARG A 3 3.65 2.37 -17.85
N ARG A 4 3.72 1.93 -19.11
CA ARG A 4 4.92 1.31 -19.70
C ARG A 4 6.05 2.31 -19.87
N ARG A 5 5.75 3.58 -20.14
CA ARG A 5 6.76 4.63 -20.20
C ARG A 5 7.33 4.93 -18.82
N VAL A 6 6.49 5.03 -17.79
CA VAL A 6 6.94 5.27 -16.40
C VAL A 6 7.77 4.09 -15.89
N GLN A 7 7.29 2.86 -16.09
CA GLN A 7 8.01 1.65 -15.70
C GLN A 7 9.41 1.60 -16.33
N ARG A 8 9.51 1.77 -17.66
CA ARG A 8 10.81 1.78 -18.35
C ARG A 8 11.73 2.88 -17.84
N ALA A 9 11.20 4.06 -17.53
CA ALA A 9 11.99 5.15 -16.99
C ALA A 9 12.58 4.80 -15.61
N LEU A 10 11.79 4.18 -14.72
CA LEU A 10 12.25 3.72 -13.41
C LEU A 10 13.30 2.60 -13.53
N GLU A 11 12.99 1.58 -14.33
CA GLU A 11 13.88 0.44 -14.55
C GLU A 11 15.21 0.85 -15.18
N SER A 12 15.20 1.82 -16.11
CA SER A 12 16.44 2.39 -16.70
C SER A 12 17.34 3.10 -15.69
N ARG A 13 16.82 3.40 -14.50
CA ARG A 13 17.56 3.99 -13.37
C ARG A 13 17.86 2.97 -12.28
N GLY A 14 17.67 1.68 -12.55
CA GLY A 14 17.93 0.60 -11.58
C GLY A 14 16.86 0.46 -10.51
N ILE A 15 15.68 1.07 -10.69
CA ILE A 15 14.55 0.93 -9.77
C ILE A 15 13.69 -0.24 -10.25
N SER A 16 13.67 -1.33 -9.48
CA SER A 16 12.79 -2.47 -9.74
C SER A 16 11.34 -2.10 -9.51
N VAL A 17 10.52 -2.22 -10.55
CA VAL A 17 9.07 -2.04 -10.46
C VAL A 17 8.42 -3.39 -10.18
N LEU A 18 7.65 -3.49 -9.10
CA LEU A 18 6.90 -4.68 -8.73
C LEU A 18 5.43 -4.45 -9.04
N GLU A 19 4.88 -5.18 -10.00
CA GLU A 19 3.46 -5.19 -10.33
C GLU A 19 3.01 -6.63 -10.52
N ASP A 20 2.07 -7.05 -9.67
CA ASP A 20 1.64 -8.43 -9.47
C ASP A 20 2.82 -9.42 -9.31
N GLN A 21 3.85 -9.00 -8.58
CA GLN A 21 5.09 -9.75 -8.38
C GLN A 21 5.53 -9.72 -6.92
N ALA A 22 6.14 -10.81 -6.47
CA ALA A 22 6.80 -10.87 -5.18
C ALA A 22 8.26 -11.27 -5.29
N VAL A 23 9.12 -10.60 -4.50
CA VAL A 23 10.56 -10.81 -4.49
C VAL A 23 11.07 -11.02 -3.05
N PRO A 24 12.04 -11.90 -2.82
CA PRO A 24 12.66 -12.05 -1.52
C PRO A 24 13.58 -10.86 -1.22
N VAL A 25 13.54 -10.39 0.01
CA VAL A 25 14.44 -9.37 0.55
C VAL A 25 15.17 -9.93 1.75
N SER A 26 16.49 -9.71 1.78
CA SER A 26 17.36 -10.10 2.89
C SER A 26 18.18 -8.91 3.34
N ARG A 27 18.14 -8.61 4.65
CA ARG A 27 18.99 -7.58 5.28
C ARG A 27 19.56 -8.13 6.57
N GLY A 28 20.84 -8.48 6.56
CA GLY A 28 21.46 -9.22 7.67
C GLY A 28 20.78 -10.58 7.86
N SER A 29 20.32 -10.86 9.07
CA SER A 29 19.53 -12.07 9.40
C SER A 29 18.04 -11.94 9.07
N CYS A 30 17.53 -10.74 8.78
CA CYS A 30 16.12 -10.53 8.47
C CYS A 30 15.82 -10.95 7.03
N ARG A 31 14.84 -11.83 6.86
CA ARG A 31 14.35 -12.31 5.56
C ARG A 31 12.84 -12.19 5.50
N PHE A 32 12.33 -11.60 4.42
CA PHE A 32 10.91 -11.46 4.16
C PHE A 32 10.66 -11.30 2.66
N TRP A 33 9.40 -11.36 2.25
CA TRP A 33 9.00 -11.12 0.87
C TRP A 33 8.34 -9.76 0.72
N LEU A 34 8.73 -9.04 -0.34
CA LEU A 34 8.04 -7.85 -0.81
C LEU A 34 7.12 -8.23 -1.95
N ALA A 35 5.81 -8.01 -1.79
CA ALA A 35 4.81 -8.22 -2.82
C ALA A 35 4.31 -6.87 -3.33
N GLY A 36 4.49 -6.57 -4.61
CA GLY A 36 3.88 -5.43 -5.29
C GLY A 36 2.59 -5.88 -5.96
N ILE A 37 1.44 -5.44 -5.44
CA ILE A 37 0.11 -5.78 -5.94
C ILE A 37 -0.35 -4.66 -6.86
N GLY A 38 -0.89 -5.01 -8.03
CA GLY A 38 -1.41 -4.07 -9.01
C GLY A 38 -2.47 -3.11 -8.43
N ASP A 39 -2.69 -2.01 -9.13
CA ASP A 39 -3.68 -1.01 -8.73
C ASP A 39 -5.11 -1.56 -8.87
N PHE A 40 -5.90 -1.43 -7.80
CA PHE A 40 -7.28 -1.93 -7.75
C PHE A 40 -8.23 -1.23 -8.76
N TRP A 41 -8.00 0.04 -9.09
CA TRP A 41 -8.83 0.84 -9.98
C TRP A 41 -8.26 0.98 -11.40
N GLU A 42 -6.93 1.00 -11.54
CA GLU A 42 -6.27 1.34 -12.81
C GLU A 42 -5.70 0.14 -13.59
N GLY A 43 -5.81 -1.08 -13.07
CA GLY A 43 -5.23 -2.24 -13.73
C GLY A 43 -5.74 -3.60 -13.27
N ARG A 44 -5.04 -4.63 -13.75
CA ARG A 44 -5.16 -5.97 -13.18
C ARG A 44 -4.51 -5.93 -11.80
N HIS A 45 -5.21 -6.50 -10.83
CA HIS A 45 -4.65 -6.87 -9.53
C HIS A 45 -4.94 -8.35 -9.37
N ASP A 46 -3.93 -9.12 -9.00
CA ASP A 46 -4.07 -10.55 -8.78
C ASP A 46 -3.31 -10.95 -7.52
N VAL A 47 -3.97 -10.78 -6.37
CA VAL A 47 -3.39 -11.07 -5.05
C VAL A 47 -2.94 -12.52 -4.98
N GLY A 48 -3.74 -13.45 -5.51
CA GLY A 48 -3.44 -14.88 -5.53
C GLY A 48 -2.18 -15.19 -6.33
N ALA A 49 -2.11 -14.74 -7.59
CA ALA A 49 -0.95 -14.95 -8.44
C ALA A 49 0.32 -14.28 -7.90
N THR A 50 0.19 -13.05 -7.36
CA THR A 50 1.30 -12.31 -6.76
C THR A 50 1.93 -13.09 -5.61
N LEU A 51 1.09 -13.70 -4.76
CA LEU A 51 1.55 -14.43 -3.58
C LEU A 51 1.91 -15.89 -3.86
N ALA A 52 1.60 -16.42 -5.05
CA ALA A 52 1.86 -17.81 -5.42
C ALA A 52 3.35 -18.17 -5.42
N SER A 53 4.24 -17.21 -5.72
CA SER A 53 5.69 -17.41 -5.70
C SER A 53 6.30 -17.40 -4.29
N VAL A 54 5.53 -16.97 -3.28
CA VAL A 54 6.02 -16.79 -1.92
C VAL A 54 5.81 -18.08 -1.11
N PRO A 55 6.87 -18.74 -0.61
CA PRO A 55 6.77 -19.97 0.15
C PRO A 55 5.89 -19.82 1.40
N LEU A 56 5.20 -20.90 1.77
CA LEU A 56 4.39 -20.93 2.99
C LEU A 56 5.24 -20.63 4.23
N GLY A 57 4.65 -19.90 5.18
CA GLY A 57 5.30 -19.54 6.45
C GLY A 57 6.35 -18.41 6.36
N GLN A 58 6.63 -17.87 5.17
CA GLN A 58 7.51 -16.71 5.04
C GLN A 58 6.75 -15.41 5.33
N PRO A 59 7.35 -14.45 6.07
CA PRO A 59 6.72 -13.16 6.31
C PRO A 59 6.63 -12.35 5.01
N VAL A 60 5.51 -11.67 4.82
CA VAL A 60 5.21 -10.91 3.59
C VAL A 60 4.80 -9.49 3.94
N LEU A 61 5.42 -8.52 3.29
CA LEU A 61 4.96 -7.14 3.24
C LEU A 61 4.41 -6.88 1.84
N ALA A 62 3.17 -6.41 1.77
CA ALA A 62 2.52 -6.05 0.52
C ALA A 62 2.53 -4.53 0.33
N PHE A 63 2.74 -4.10 -0.91
CA PHE A 63 2.61 -2.73 -1.36
C PHE A 63 1.58 -2.69 -2.47
N THR A 64 0.68 -1.71 -2.41
CA THR A 64 -0.27 -1.42 -3.48
C THR A 64 -0.44 0.09 -3.56
N HIS A 65 -0.88 0.61 -4.70
CA HIS A 65 -1.28 2.01 -4.74
C HIS A 65 -2.58 2.23 -3.98
N ASN A 66 -3.58 1.36 -4.19
CA ASN A 66 -4.96 1.58 -3.75
C ASN A 66 -5.35 0.65 -2.58
N PRO A 67 -5.81 1.18 -1.44
CA PRO A 67 -6.14 0.36 -0.28
C PRO A 67 -7.42 -0.48 -0.45
N ASP A 68 -8.22 -0.24 -1.49
CA ASP A 68 -9.47 -0.98 -1.71
C ASP A 68 -9.25 -2.48 -1.98
N VAL A 69 -8.02 -2.90 -2.33
CA VAL A 69 -7.67 -4.32 -2.45
C VAL A 69 -7.58 -5.02 -1.08
N PHE A 70 -7.49 -4.28 0.02
CA PHE A 70 -7.20 -4.83 1.35
C PHE A 70 -8.14 -5.97 1.81
N PRO A 71 -9.46 -5.95 1.52
CA PRO A 71 -10.34 -7.06 1.86
C PRO A 71 -9.93 -8.41 1.23
N GLU A 72 -9.28 -8.38 0.06
CA GLU A 72 -8.80 -9.57 -0.66
C GLU A 72 -7.44 -10.08 -0.15
N ILE A 73 -6.76 -9.29 0.70
CA ILE A 73 -5.45 -9.64 1.23
C ILE A 73 -5.59 -10.76 2.27
N PRO A 74 -4.90 -11.91 2.10
CA PRO A 74 -4.99 -13.02 3.03
C PRO A 74 -4.22 -12.76 4.33
N GLU A 75 -4.61 -13.44 5.42
CA GLU A 75 -4.00 -13.31 6.76
C GLU A 75 -2.49 -13.56 6.82
N ARG A 76 -1.94 -14.32 5.87
CA ARG A 76 -0.49 -14.57 5.77
C ARG A 76 0.33 -13.31 5.45
N VAL A 77 -0.29 -12.23 4.98
CA VAL A 77 0.39 -10.95 4.74
C VAL A 77 0.48 -10.19 6.06
N SER A 78 1.71 -9.94 6.52
CA SER A 78 1.98 -9.33 7.82
C SER A 78 1.60 -7.85 7.86
N LEU A 79 1.79 -7.13 6.76
CA LEU A 79 1.42 -5.73 6.62
C LEU A 79 1.20 -5.38 5.14
N THR A 80 0.13 -4.66 4.86
CA THR A 80 -0.11 -4.01 3.56
C THR A 80 0.11 -2.51 3.68
N ILE A 81 0.84 -1.91 2.76
CA ILE A 81 1.07 -0.46 2.69
C ILE A 81 0.42 0.06 1.42
N ALA A 82 -0.40 1.10 1.57
CA ALA A 82 -1.13 1.72 0.48
C ALA A 82 -1.04 3.25 0.52
N GLY A 83 -1.36 3.87 -0.62
CA GLY A 83 -1.51 5.32 -0.76
C GLY A 83 -2.87 5.64 -1.35
N HIS A 84 -2.87 6.34 -2.50
CA HIS A 84 -4.04 6.66 -3.32
C HIS A 84 -5.05 7.65 -2.73
N THR A 85 -5.41 7.51 -1.45
CA THR A 85 -6.50 8.27 -0.85
C THR A 85 -6.17 9.73 -0.59
N HIS A 86 -4.88 10.07 -0.52
CA HIS A 86 -4.35 11.35 -0.06
C HIS A 86 -4.92 11.80 1.30
N GLY A 87 -5.40 10.86 2.13
CA GLY A 87 -6.12 11.18 3.36
C GLY A 87 -7.44 11.93 3.15
N GLY A 88 -8.04 11.86 1.96
CA GLY A 88 -9.20 12.65 1.54
C GLY A 88 -8.90 14.12 1.20
N GLN A 89 -7.63 14.54 1.32
CA GLN A 89 -7.10 15.90 1.14
C GLN A 89 -7.69 17.01 2.02
N VAL A 90 -8.98 16.95 2.35
CA VAL A 90 -9.71 17.95 3.13
C VAL A 90 -10.38 17.26 4.30
N TYR A 91 -10.07 17.73 5.49
CA TYR A 91 -10.76 17.37 6.72
C TYR A 91 -11.42 18.61 7.30
N ILE A 92 -12.75 18.58 7.41
CA ILE A 92 -13.53 19.66 8.00
C ILE A 92 -13.94 19.23 9.41
N PRO A 93 -13.61 20.01 10.46
CA PRO A 93 -14.06 19.70 11.82
C PRO A 93 -15.58 19.46 11.85
N LEU A 94 -16.02 18.45 12.62
CA LEU A 94 -17.42 18.00 12.75
C LEU A 94 -18.05 17.32 11.52
N ILE A 95 -17.54 17.54 10.31
CA ILE A 95 -18.05 16.92 9.07
C ILE A 95 -17.20 15.72 8.65
N GLY A 96 -15.90 15.73 8.95
CA GLY A 96 -14.94 14.71 8.51
C GLY A 96 -14.39 15.01 7.12
N ARG A 97 -14.12 13.96 6.33
CA ARG A 97 -13.58 14.08 4.96
C ARG A 97 -14.74 13.99 3.97
N PRO A 98 -15.12 15.08 3.26
CA PRO A 98 -16.26 15.04 2.34
C PRO A 98 -16.06 14.06 1.19
N VAL A 99 -14.81 13.88 0.75
CA VAL A 99 -14.43 12.99 -0.34
C VAL A 99 -13.24 12.17 0.11
N VAL A 100 -13.31 10.86 -0.10
CA VAL A 100 -12.17 9.93 0.02
C VAL A 100 -12.18 9.07 -1.23
N PRO A 101 -11.08 9.01 -2.01
CA PRO A 101 -11.01 8.12 -3.16
C PRO A 101 -10.76 6.69 -2.67
N SER A 102 -11.82 6.06 -2.18
CA SER A 102 -11.89 4.67 -1.75
C SER A 102 -13.35 4.24 -1.79
N ARG A 103 -13.63 3.02 -2.28
CA ARG A 103 -14.97 2.41 -2.22
C ARG A 103 -15.45 2.19 -0.79
N TYR A 104 -14.53 2.16 0.16
CA TYR A 104 -14.80 2.01 1.59
C TYR A 104 -14.79 3.35 2.34
N GLY A 105 -14.66 4.48 1.63
CA GLY A 105 -14.74 5.82 2.19
C GLY A 105 -13.77 6.03 3.35
N GLN A 106 -14.28 6.48 4.50
CA GLN A 106 -13.45 6.79 5.68
C GLN A 106 -12.65 5.60 6.20
N ARG A 107 -13.13 4.37 5.97
CA ARG A 107 -12.54 3.14 6.51
C ARG A 107 -11.06 2.99 6.14
N TYR A 108 -10.69 3.35 4.92
CA TYR A 108 -9.31 3.27 4.41
C TYR A 108 -8.74 4.64 4.07
N ALA A 109 -9.26 5.72 4.66
CA ALA A 109 -8.84 7.06 4.32
C ALA A 109 -7.37 7.34 4.64
N ILE A 110 -6.90 6.99 5.84
CA ILE A 110 -5.54 7.31 6.30
C ILE A 110 -5.21 6.51 7.56
N GLY A 111 -3.93 6.21 7.78
CA GLY A 111 -3.40 5.70 9.03
C GLY A 111 -3.26 4.20 9.08
N HIS A 112 -3.08 3.66 10.29
CA HIS A 112 -2.97 2.23 10.54
C HIS A 112 -4.34 1.63 10.87
N ILE A 113 -4.79 0.71 10.03
CA ILE A 113 -6.06 -0.02 10.15
C ILE A 113 -5.76 -1.49 10.43
N VAL A 114 -6.47 -2.07 11.39
CA VAL A 114 -6.36 -3.49 11.75
C VAL A 114 -7.71 -4.16 11.64
N GLU A 115 -7.81 -5.21 10.83
CA GLU A 115 -9.05 -5.94 10.58
C GLU A 115 -8.80 -7.45 10.52
N ASN A 116 -9.45 -8.21 11.40
CA ASN A 116 -9.30 -9.67 11.48
C ASN A 116 -7.82 -10.09 11.58
N GLY A 117 -7.01 -9.37 12.37
CA GLY A 117 -5.59 -9.64 12.53
C GLY A 117 -4.70 -9.23 11.34
N ARG A 118 -5.26 -8.67 10.26
CA ARG A 118 -4.51 -8.12 9.12
C ARG A 118 -4.25 -6.64 9.33
N HIS A 119 -3.10 -6.18 8.87
CA HIS A 119 -2.65 -4.80 9.05
C HIS A 119 -2.59 -4.07 7.70
N LEU A 120 -3.18 -2.87 7.64
CA LEU A 120 -3.10 -1.93 6.53
C LEU A 120 -2.56 -0.59 7.03
N PHE A 121 -1.58 -0.02 6.34
CA PHE A 121 -1.14 1.35 6.56
C PHE A 121 -1.40 2.19 5.31
N VAL A 122 -2.24 3.22 5.42
CA VAL A 122 -2.56 4.15 4.33
C VAL A 122 -1.89 5.50 4.59
N THR A 123 -0.87 5.82 3.81
CA THR A 123 -0.20 7.13 3.91
C THR A 123 -1.01 8.20 3.16
N PRO A 124 -1.14 9.44 3.69
CA PRO A 124 -1.70 10.54 2.91
C PRO A 124 -0.74 11.02 1.81
N GLY A 125 0.52 10.58 1.83
CA GLY A 125 1.54 10.93 0.85
C GLY A 125 1.86 12.43 0.78
N LEU A 126 2.72 12.79 -0.18
CA LEU A 126 3.20 14.16 -0.35
C LEU A 126 2.37 15.00 -1.32
N GLY A 127 1.80 14.37 -2.34
CA GLY A 127 1.16 15.03 -3.48
C GLY A 127 -0.32 15.34 -3.28
N THR A 128 -0.99 15.75 -4.35
CA THR A 128 -2.45 15.89 -4.42
C THR A 128 -2.94 15.20 -5.69
N SER A 129 -4.25 14.99 -5.76
CA SER A 129 -4.99 14.40 -6.88
C SER A 129 -6.15 15.31 -7.26
N ILE A 130 -6.42 15.41 -8.55
CA ILE A 130 -7.53 16.17 -9.18
C ILE A 130 -7.48 17.67 -8.88
N ILE A 131 -7.69 18.07 -7.62
CA ILE A 131 -7.64 19.45 -7.14
C ILE A 131 -6.43 19.58 -6.21
N PRO A 132 -5.52 20.56 -6.44
CA PRO A 132 -4.29 20.72 -5.67
C PRO A 132 -4.53 21.46 -4.35
N VAL A 133 -5.49 20.98 -3.55
CA VAL A 133 -5.88 21.58 -2.26
C VAL A 133 -5.72 20.55 -1.16
N ARG A 134 -5.14 20.99 -0.04
CA ARG A 134 -5.14 20.25 1.23
C ARG A 134 -5.61 21.16 2.36
N PHE A 135 -6.49 20.67 3.22
CA PHE A 135 -6.95 21.39 4.41
C PHE A 135 -7.04 20.43 5.58
N LEU A 136 -6.25 20.70 6.63
CA LEU A 136 -6.12 19.83 7.83
C LEU A 136 -5.74 18.36 7.51
N VAL A 137 -5.11 18.10 6.36
CA VAL A 137 -4.50 16.83 5.97
C VAL A 137 -3.12 17.12 5.37
N PRO A 138 -2.10 17.39 6.21
CA PRO A 138 -0.79 17.81 5.73
C PRO A 138 -0.10 16.70 4.90
N PRO A 139 0.79 17.07 3.97
CA PRO A 139 1.70 16.12 3.34
C PRO A 139 2.53 15.35 4.37
N GLU A 140 2.75 14.06 4.15
CA GLU A 140 3.45 13.20 5.11
C GLU A 140 4.51 12.31 4.44
N VAL A 141 5.66 12.18 5.10
CA VAL A 141 6.61 11.08 4.90
C VAL A 141 6.53 10.18 6.13
N SER A 142 6.06 8.95 5.95
CA SER A 142 5.90 7.99 7.05
C SER A 142 7.16 7.12 7.17
N VAL A 143 7.66 6.94 8.39
CA VAL A 143 8.72 5.97 8.71
C VAL A 143 8.08 4.81 9.46
N LEU A 144 8.12 3.61 8.87
CA LEU A 144 7.59 2.39 9.48
C LEU A 144 8.74 1.55 10.00
N GLU A 145 8.79 1.38 11.31
CA GLU A 145 9.72 0.47 11.97
C GLU A 145 9.07 -0.90 12.13
N LEU A 146 9.66 -1.90 11.48
CA LEU A 146 9.17 -3.27 11.49
C LEU A 146 10.07 -4.14 12.35
N GLN A 147 9.46 -4.91 13.24
CA GLN A 147 10.16 -5.85 14.10
C GLN A 147 9.67 -7.26 13.81
N ALA A 148 10.59 -8.23 13.84
CA ALA A 148 10.19 -9.62 13.80
C ALA A 148 9.33 -9.92 15.03
N ALA A 149 8.25 -10.67 14.84
CA ALA A 149 7.49 -11.18 15.97
C ALA A 149 8.42 -12.04 16.84
N PRO A 150 8.27 -12.01 18.18
CA PRO A 150 8.97 -12.95 19.04
C PRO A 150 8.74 -14.38 18.57
N ALA A 151 9.77 -15.22 18.62
CA ALA A 151 9.59 -16.64 18.40
C ALA A 151 8.55 -17.15 19.42
N ARG A 152 7.50 -17.82 18.93
CA ARG A 152 6.51 -18.48 19.78
C ARG A 152 7.09 -19.75 20.38
#